data_AF-A0A250XUP0-F1
#
_entry.id   AF-A0A250XUP0-F1
#
_cell.length_a   1.000
_cell.length_b   1.000
_cell.length_c   1.000
_cell.angle_alpha   90.00
_cell.angle_beta   90.00
_cell.angle_gamma   90.00
#
_symmetry.space_group_name_H-M   'P 1'
#
loop_
_entity.id
_entity.type
_entity.pdbx_description
1 polymer ?
#
loop_
_entity_poly.entity_id
_entity_poly.type
_entity_poly.pdbx_seq_one_letter_code
_entity_poly.pdbx_strand_id
1 'polypeptide(L)'
;MEADLERQEKEVDEDTTVTIPSAVYVAQLYHQISKIEWDYECEPGMITGIHHGPSVAQPIHLDSTQLSKQFVSDYLWSLVDTRW
;
A
#
# COMPACT_ATOMS: atom_id res chain seq x y z
N MET A 1 -14.96 -24.75 25.91
CA MET A 1 -15.86 -23.58 26.14
C MET A 1 -15.10 -22.45 26.80
N GLU A 2 -14.73 -22.49 28.09
CA GLU A 2 -13.96 -21.39 28.72
C GLU A 2 -12.57 -21.18 28.08
N ALA A 3 -11.80 -22.26 27.88
CA ALA A 3 -10.48 -22.17 27.22
C ALA A 3 -10.55 -21.73 25.74
N ASP A 4 -11.68 -21.96 25.07
CA ASP A 4 -11.90 -21.48 23.69
C ASP A 4 -12.26 -19.99 23.68
N LEU A 5 -13.04 -19.53 24.66
CA LEU A 5 -13.34 -18.12 24.87
C LEU A 5 -12.09 -17.32 25.23
N GLU A 6 -11.28 -17.79 26.19
CA GLU A 6 -10.03 -17.12 26.58
C GLU A 6 -9.05 -17.03 25.41
N ARG A 7 -9.01 -18.05 24.55
CA ARG A 7 -8.20 -18.02 23.33
C ARG A 7 -8.71 -16.99 22.33
N GLN A 8 -10.03 -16.93 22.10
CA GLN A 8 -10.63 -15.94 21.22
C GLN A 8 -10.44 -14.51 21.74
N GLU A 9 -10.56 -14.27 23.04
CA GLU A 9 -10.33 -12.95 23.63
C GLU A 9 -8.88 -12.49 23.42
N LYS A 10 -7.91 -13.42 23.55
CA LYS A 10 -6.50 -13.12 23.32
C LYS A 10 -6.19 -12.85 21.84
N GLU A 11 -6.81 -13.61 20.92
CA GLU A 11 -6.69 -13.36 19.47
C GLU A 11 -7.25 -11.98 19.09
N VAL A 12 -8.41 -11.59 19.65
CA VAL A 12 -8.99 -10.26 19.44
C VAL A 12 -8.09 -9.15 20.00
N ASP A 13 -7.51 -9.35 21.17
CA ASP A 13 -6.60 -8.37 21.79
C ASP A 13 -5.31 -8.19 20.97
N GLU A 14 -4.70 -9.29 20.49
CA GLU A 14 -3.52 -9.24 19.63
C GLU A 14 -3.81 -8.57 18.28
N ASP A 15 -4.93 -8.92 17.63
CA ASP A 15 -5.35 -8.29 16.38
C ASP A 15 -5.64 -6.80 16.55
N THR A 16 -6.32 -6.41 17.64
CA THR A 16 -6.79 -5.04 17.84
C THR A 16 -5.72 -4.10 18.42
N THR A 17 -4.86 -4.58 19.32
CA THR A 17 -3.90 -3.73 20.05
C THR A 17 -2.49 -3.74 19.49
N VAL A 18 -2.13 -4.76 18.68
CA VAL A 18 -0.78 -4.90 18.12
C VAL A 18 -0.81 -4.90 16.61
N THR A 19 -1.62 -5.77 15.99
CA THR A 19 -1.57 -6.01 14.54
C THR A 19 -2.23 -4.90 13.74
N ILE A 20 -3.44 -4.46 14.11
CA ILE A 20 -4.15 -3.37 13.42
C ILE A 20 -3.36 -2.05 13.47
N PRO A 21 -2.86 -1.57 14.64
CA PRO A 21 -2.06 -0.35 14.69
C PRO A 21 -0.77 -0.44 13.87
N SER A 22 -0.11 -1.61 13.88
CA SER A 22 1.09 -1.87 13.08
C SER A 22 0.78 -1.83 11.57
N ALA A 23 -0.29 -2.48 11.13
CA ALA A 23 -0.70 -2.48 9.72
C ALA A 23 -1.09 -1.07 9.23
N VAL A 24 -1.79 -0.30 10.07
CA VAL A 24 -2.10 1.12 9.79
C VAL A 24 -0.83 1.93 9.64
N TYR A 25 0.14 1.76 10.55
CA TYR A 25 1.41 2.46 10.46
C TYR A 25 2.20 2.10 9.19
N VAL A 26 2.23 0.82 8.81
CA VAL A 26 2.90 0.36 7.58
C VAL A 26 2.22 0.95 6.34
N ALA A 27 0.88 0.95 6.28
CA ALA A 27 0.14 1.57 5.18
C ALA A 27 0.41 3.09 5.08
N GLN A 28 0.44 3.78 6.23
CA GLN A 28 0.81 5.19 6.30
C GLN A 28 2.23 5.44 5.81
N LEU A 29 3.20 4.60 6.17
CA LEU A 29 4.57 4.71 5.69
C LEU A 29 4.66 4.54 4.17
N TYR A 30 3.99 3.54 3.59
CA TYR A 30 3.97 3.36 2.14
C TYR A 30 3.44 4.60 1.43
N HIS A 31 2.35 5.19 1.92
CA HIS A 31 1.83 6.44 1.37
C HIS A 31 2.80 7.61 1.60
N GLN A 32 3.38 7.74 2.79
CA GLN A 32 4.29 8.85 3.11
C GLN A 32 5.58 8.83 2.27
N ILE A 33 6.12 7.65 1.98
CA ILE A 33 7.34 7.46 1.21
C ILE A 33 7.05 7.60 -0.28
N SER A 34 6.06 6.86 -0.80
CA SER A 34 5.79 6.84 -2.24
C SER A 34 5.01 8.06 -2.72
N LYS A 35 4.20 8.70 -1.86
CA LYS A 35 3.20 9.70 -2.21
C LYS A 35 2.17 9.21 -3.24
N ILE A 36 1.98 7.89 -3.35
CA ILE A 36 1.02 7.29 -4.27
C ILE A 36 -0.29 6.98 -3.54
N GLU A 37 -1.40 7.29 -4.20
CA GLU A 37 -2.73 6.79 -3.89
C GLU A 37 -3.17 5.84 -5.01
N TRP A 38 -3.63 4.63 -4.64
CA TRP A 38 -4.03 3.62 -5.61
C TRP A 38 -5.54 3.69 -5.89
N ASP A 39 -5.90 3.59 -7.15
CA ASP A 39 -7.28 3.42 -7.59
C ASP A 39 -7.57 1.92 -7.72
N TYR A 40 -8.59 1.45 -7.00
CA TYR A 40 -9.00 0.05 -6.99
C TYR A 40 -10.20 -0.23 -7.90
N GLU A 41 -10.79 0.80 -8.50
CA GLU A 41 -11.90 0.68 -9.47
C GLU A 41 -11.36 0.50 -10.91
N CYS A 42 -10.42 -0.44 -11.10
CA CYS A 42 -9.75 -0.71 -12.38
C CYS A 42 -9.85 -2.20 -12.79
N GLU A 43 -9.45 -2.51 -14.03
CA GLU A 43 -9.41 -3.89 -14.51
C GLU A 43 -8.37 -4.74 -13.76
N PRO A 44 -8.60 -6.06 -13.61
CA PRO A 44 -7.61 -6.96 -13.02
C PRO A 44 -6.28 -6.93 -13.77
N GLY A 45 -5.18 -6.80 -13.02
CA GLY A 45 -3.84 -6.69 -13.60
C GLY A 45 -3.45 -5.26 -13.99
N MET A 46 -4.35 -4.29 -13.87
CA MET A 46 -3.98 -2.89 -13.98
C MET A 46 -3.41 -2.37 -12.65
N ILE A 47 -2.41 -1.50 -12.75
CA ILE A 47 -1.86 -0.73 -11.65
C ILE A 47 -2.20 0.73 -11.95
N THR A 48 -3.23 1.24 -11.28
CA THR A 48 -3.77 2.58 -11.49
C THR A 48 -3.71 3.39 -10.21
N GLY A 49 -3.38 4.68 -10.33
CA GLY A 49 -3.29 5.55 -9.17
C GLY A 49 -2.79 6.95 -9.52
N ILE A 50 -2.51 7.74 -8.48
CA ILE A 50 -2.04 9.11 -8.61
C ILE A 50 -0.81 9.29 -7.72
N HIS A 51 0.28 9.80 -8.30
CA HIS A 51 1.46 10.22 -7.56
C HIS A 51 1.37 11.72 -7.20
N HIS A 52 1.38 12.04 -5.91
CA HIS A 52 1.33 13.39 -5.36
C HIS A 52 2.73 13.95 -5.11
N GLY A 53 3.45 14.24 -6.19
CA GLY A 53 4.73 14.94 -6.13
C GLY A 53 4.60 16.41 -5.70
N PRO A 54 5.72 17.13 -5.48
CA PRO A 54 5.73 18.52 -5.00
C PRO A 54 5.19 19.55 -5.99
N SER A 55 4.84 19.14 -7.21
CA SER A 55 4.35 20.00 -8.28
C SER A 55 2.99 19.50 -8.77
N VAL A 56 2.94 18.91 -9.96
CA VAL A 56 1.70 18.41 -10.58
C VAL A 56 1.52 16.94 -10.24
N ALA A 57 0.30 16.57 -9.84
CA ALA A 57 -0.08 15.17 -9.64
C ALA A 57 0.04 14.39 -10.96
N GLN A 58 0.68 13.22 -10.92
CA GLN A 58 0.92 12.40 -12.11
C GLN A 58 0.06 11.15 -12.09
N PRO A 59 -0.72 10.87 -13.15
CA PRO A 59 -1.50 9.64 -13.23
C PRO A 59 -0.56 8.45 -13.47
N ILE A 60 -0.83 7.35 -12.79
CA ILE A 60 -0.21 6.04 -12.99
C ILE A 60 -1.28 5.16 -13.65
N HIS A 61 -0.93 4.55 -14.77
CA HIS A 61 -1.80 3.62 -15.48
C HIS A 61 -0.95 2.60 -16.25
N LEU A 62 -0.70 1.45 -15.62
CA LEU A 62 0.20 0.42 -16.14
C LEU A 62 -0.52 -0.93 -16.22
N ASP A 63 -0.27 -1.69 -17.29
CA ASP A 63 -0.72 -3.08 -17.41
C ASP A 63 0.37 -4.04 -16.91
N SER A 64 0.16 -4.60 -15.72
CA SER A 64 1.10 -5.54 -15.10
C SER A 64 1.15 -6.92 -15.76
N THR A 65 0.21 -7.22 -16.68
CA THR A 65 0.23 -8.47 -17.46
C THR A 65 1.23 -8.42 -18.62
N GLN A 66 1.57 -7.21 -19.08
CA GLN A 66 2.50 -6.97 -20.19
C GLN A 66 3.87 -6.46 -19.73
N LEU A 67 3.96 -5.96 -18.50
CA LEU A 67 5.17 -5.35 -17.94
C LEU A 67 5.84 -6.28 -16.92
N SER A 68 7.17 -6.28 -16.89
CA SER A 68 7.91 -7.03 -15.86
C SER A 68 7.76 -6.36 -14.49
N LYS A 69 7.82 -7.15 -13.42
CA LYS A 69 7.79 -6.64 -12.03
C LYS A 69 8.91 -5.64 -11.75
N GLN A 70 10.09 -5.87 -12.35
CA GLN A 70 11.22 -4.97 -12.22
C GLN A 70 10.92 -3.62 -12.87
N PHE A 71 10.43 -3.61 -14.11
CA PHE A 71 10.08 -2.37 -14.81
C PHE A 71 9.03 -1.57 -14.03
N VAL A 72 7.98 -2.22 -13.53
CA VAL A 72 6.96 -1.56 -12.71
C VAL A 72 7.59 -0.92 -11.47
N SER A 73 8.47 -1.65 -10.77
CA SER A 73 9.12 -1.14 -9.56
C SER A 73 10.03 0.06 -9.88
N ASP A 74 10.88 -0.07 -10.90
CA ASP A 74 11.81 0.99 -11.33
C ASP A 74 11.05 2.25 -11.75
N TYR A 75 9.94 2.08 -12.49
CA TYR A 75 9.08 3.20 -12.88
C TYR A 75 8.46 3.91 -11.68
N LEU A 76 7.84 3.17 -10.75
CA LEU A 76 7.19 3.77 -9.58
C LEU A 76 8.19 4.54 -8.71
N TRP A 77 9.38 3.98 -8.49
CA TRP A 77 10.43 4.67 -7.73
C TRP A 77 11.03 5.88 -8.44
N SER A 78 11.01 5.91 -9.78
CA SER A 78 11.45 7.08 -10.56
C SER A 78 10.58 8.32 -10.35
N LEU A 79 9.34 8.14 -9.88
CA LEU A 79 8.41 9.24 -9.58
C LEU A 79 8.75 9.96 -8.26
N VAL A 80 9.37 9.24 -7.32
CA VAL A 80 9.68 9.76 -5.99
C VAL A 80 10.83 10.77 -6.09
N ASP A 81 10.64 11.99 -5.56
CA ASP A 81 11.68 13.01 -5.56
C ASP A 81 12.86 12.55 -4.68
N THR A 82 14.07 12.66 -5.22
CA THR A 82 15.31 12.20 -4.58
C THR A 82 16.14 13.36 -4.03
N ARG A 83 15.66 14.61 -4.16
CA ARG A 83 16.28 15.80 -3.60
C ARG A 83 16.01 15.89 -2.09
N TRP A 84 17.03 16.33 -1.35
CA TRP A 84 17.03 16.47 0.12
C TRP A 84 17.06 17.94 0.54
#